data_AF-A0A964V4I0-F1
#
_entry.id   AF-A0A964V4I0-F1
#
_cell.length_a   1.000
_cell.length_b   1.000
_cell.length_c   1.000
_cell.angle_alpha   90.00
_cell.angle_beta   90.00
_cell.angle_gamma   90.00
#
_symmetry.space_group_name_H-M   'P 1'
#
loop_
_entity.id
_entity.type
_entity.pdbx_description
1 polymer ?
#
loop_
_entity_poly.entity_id
_entity_poly.type
_entity_poly.pdbx_seq_one_letter_code
_entity_poly.pdbx_strand_id
1 'polypeptide(L)'
;MHHAVVLFLGCFAVACEAAPPQWPTWPQVQAGTEQFVYDRIGEGRRLVLGPSAPRVSPVPSNQGCDALYAQRLALMRTQFDYKPPYTDDPRNRGALFIGTIFPPAFYFLAFSGIQAYGEANDDAAAQAQLDALRYASATQQCYVR
;
A
#
# COMPACT_ATOMS: atom_id res chain seq x y z
N MET A 1 -37.58 36.67 42.00
CA MET A 1 -36.80 37.55 41.12
C MET A 1 -35.32 37.26 41.33
N HIS A 2 -34.65 36.87 40.24
CA HIS A 2 -33.20 36.84 39.96
C HIS A 2 -32.26 36.01 40.87
N HIS A 3 -32.03 34.77 40.45
CA HIS A 3 -30.76 34.08 40.68
C HIS A 3 -29.81 34.39 39.52
N ALA A 4 -28.71 35.07 39.81
CA ALA A 4 -27.58 35.24 38.89
C ALA A 4 -26.61 34.08 39.13
N VAL A 5 -26.54 33.15 38.18
CA VAL A 5 -25.53 32.09 38.15
C VAL A 5 -24.30 32.68 37.45
N VAL A 6 -23.23 32.92 38.21
CA VAL A 6 -21.92 33.27 37.68
C VAL A 6 -21.18 31.97 37.37
N LEU A 7 -21.12 31.61 36.10
CA LEU A 7 -20.25 30.57 35.57
C LEU A 7 -18.80 31.10 35.56
N PHE A 8 -18.00 30.69 36.54
CA PHE A 8 -16.55 30.88 36.50
C PHE A 8 -15.94 29.81 35.57
N LEU A 9 -15.69 30.23 34.33
CA LEU A 9 -14.66 29.67 33.47
C LEU A 9 -13.29 29.92 34.13
N GLY A 10 -12.40 28.92 34.10
CA GLY A 10 -10.99 29.19 34.33
C GLY A 10 -10.16 27.96 34.68
N CYS A 11 -9.87 27.13 33.67
CA CYS A 11 -8.61 26.39 33.65
C CYS A 11 -7.46 27.39 33.82
N PHE A 12 -6.94 27.55 35.03
CA PHE A 12 -5.67 28.22 35.26
C PHE A 12 -4.83 27.33 36.17
N ALA A 13 -3.59 27.10 35.74
CA ALA A 13 -2.50 26.49 36.49
C ALA A 13 -2.30 24.96 36.42
N VAL A 14 -2.50 24.35 35.26
CA VAL A 14 -1.55 23.30 34.83
C VAL A 14 -0.86 23.81 33.58
N ALA A 15 0.28 24.47 33.79
CA ALA A 15 1.24 24.69 32.73
C ALA A 15 1.71 23.31 32.26
N CYS A 16 1.08 22.80 31.21
CA CYS A 16 1.64 21.72 30.43
C CYS A 16 2.88 22.31 29.75
N GLU A 17 4.06 22.19 30.37
CA GLU A 17 5.34 22.44 29.71
C GLU A 17 5.48 21.43 28.57
N ALA A 18 4.86 21.76 27.44
CA ALA A 18 5.16 21.12 26.18
C ALA A 18 6.59 21.54 25.85
N ALA A 19 7.52 20.57 25.87
CA ALA A 19 8.88 20.77 25.39
C ALA A 19 8.82 21.48 24.02
N PRO A 20 9.66 22.50 23.77
CA PRO A 20 9.66 23.19 22.50
C PRO A 20 9.83 22.16 21.37
N PRO A 21 9.12 22.31 20.24
CA PRO A 21 9.24 21.37 19.13
C PRO A 21 10.72 21.31 18.72
N GLN A 22 11.34 20.14 18.93
CA GLN A 22 12.71 19.91 18.50
C GLN A 22 12.71 19.89 16.96
N TRP A 23 13.36 20.88 16.36
CA TRP A 23 13.53 20.91 14.92
C TRP A 23 14.56 19.84 14.52
N PRO A 24 14.32 19.08 13.43
CA PRO A 24 15.29 18.10 12.96
C PRO A 24 16.62 18.79 12.63
N THR A 25 17.72 18.13 12.99
CA THR A 25 19.05 18.66 12.68
C THR A 25 19.33 18.56 11.18
N TRP A 26 20.21 19.42 10.64
CA TRP A 26 20.53 19.41 9.21
C TRP A 26 20.94 18.03 8.67
N PRO A 27 21.77 17.22 9.37
CA PRO A 27 22.07 15.86 8.93
C PRO A 27 20.83 14.94 8.85
N GLN A 28 19.84 15.10 9.74
CA GLN A 28 18.59 14.33 9.71
C GLN A 28 17.73 14.73 8.52
N VAL A 29 17.65 16.03 8.22
CA VAL A 29 16.94 16.55 7.04
C VAL A 29 17.59 16.06 5.76
N GLN A 30 18.92 16.10 5.67
CA GLN A 30 19.65 15.63 4.50
C GLN A 30 19.44 14.13 4.25
N ALA A 31 19.60 13.29 5.28
CA ALA A 31 19.37 11.85 5.17
C ALA A 31 17.91 11.54 4.77
N GLY A 32 16.93 12.25 5.33
CA GLY A 32 15.53 12.11 4.95
C GLY A 32 15.25 12.54 3.50
N THR A 33 15.94 13.58 3.03
CA THR A 33 15.81 14.08 1.65
C THR A 33 16.40 13.11 0.63
N GLU A 34 17.58 12.54 0.92
CA GLU A 34 18.19 11.51 0.07
C GLU A 34 17.27 10.29 -0.05
N GLN A 35 16.75 9.79 1.07
CA GLN A 35 15.80 8.68 1.07
C GLN A 35 14.55 9.01 0.25
N PHE A 36 13.97 10.21 0.44
CA PHE A 36 12.82 10.67 -0.32
C PHE A 36 13.07 10.70 -1.83
N VAL A 37 14.24 11.16 -2.27
CA VAL A 37 14.61 11.20 -3.70
C VAL A 37 14.71 9.78 -4.26
N TYR A 38 15.35 8.85 -3.55
CA TYR A 38 15.43 7.46 -3.99
C TYR A 38 14.06 6.80 -4.09
N ASP A 39 13.20 7.01 -3.10
CA ASP A 39 11.83 6.49 -3.09
C ASP A 39 11.04 7.07 -4.28
N ARG A 40 11.17 8.37 -4.56
CA ARG A 40 10.47 9.01 -5.69
C ARG A 40 10.99 8.58 -7.06
N ILE A 41 12.29 8.32 -7.21
CA ILE A 41 12.83 7.75 -8.45
C ILE A 41 12.26 6.34 -8.67
N GLY A 42 12.19 5.53 -7.61
CA GLY A 42 11.59 4.19 -7.65
C GLY A 42 10.11 4.24 -8.03
N GLU A 43 9.33 5.11 -7.39
CA GLU A 43 7.91 5.31 -7.67
C GLU A 43 7.66 5.87 -9.07
N GLY A 44 8.43 6.88 -9.51
CA GLY A 44 8.32 7.47 -10.84
C GLY A 44 8.64 6.44 -11.93
N ARG A 45 9.67 5.62 -11.71
CA ARG A 45 10.01 4.51 -12.62
C ARG A 45 8.90 3.47 -12.70
N ARG A 46 8.27 3.11 -11.56
CA ARG A 46 7.08 2.24 -11.54
C ARG A 46 5.95 2.87 -12.35
N LEU A 47 5.64 4.15 -12.12
CA LEU A 47 4.56 4.83 -12.82
C LEU A 47 4.74 4.84 -14.35
N VAL A 48 5.98 5.00 -14.83
CA VAL A 48 6.30 5.02 -16.26
C VAL A 48 6.36 3.62 -16.89
N LEU A 49 6.94 2.64 -16.18
CA LEU A 49 7.16 1.29 -16.72
C LEU A 49 6.05 0.30 -16.38
N GLY A 50 5.08 0.71 -15.55
CA GLY A 50 4.06 -0.14 -15.00
C GLY A 50 4.50 -0.90 -13.74
N PRO A 51 3.62 -1.74 -13.19
CA PRO A 51 3.90 -2.52 -11.99
C PRO A 51 5.14 -3.38 -12.21
N SER A 52 6.15 -3.21 -11.34
CA SER A 52 7.34 -4.05 -11.36
C SER A 52 7.37 -4.89 -10.10
N ALA A 53 7.54 -6.20 -10.29
CA ALA A 53 7.70 -7.14 -9.19
C ALA A 53 8.84 -6.67 -8.26
N PRO A 54 8.59 -6.47 -6.95
CA PRO A 54 9.65 -6.18 -6.00
C PRO A 54 10.66 -7.34 -5.94
N ARG A 55 11.90 -7.03 -5.55
CA ARG A 55 12.89 -8.07 -5.27
C ARG A 55 12.39 -8.89 -4.09
N VAL A 56 12.06 -10.15 -4.35
CA VAL A 56 11.63 -11.08 -3.31
C VAL A 56 12.86 -11.54 -2.53
N SER A 57 12.79 -11.47 -1.20
CA SER A 57 13.84 -12.02 -0.35
C SER A 57 13.96 -13.53 -0.58
N PRO A 58 15.20 -14.07 -0.64
CA PRO A 58 15.40 -15.49 -0.85
C PRO A 58 14.68 -16.29 0.23
N VAL A 59 13.91 -17.31 -0.19
CA VAL A 59 13.20 -18.21 0.71
C VAL A 59 14.24 -18.98 1.54
N PRO A 60 14.10 -19.07 2.88
CA PRO A 60 15.03 -19.80 3.72
C PRO A 60 15.17 -21.27 3.27
N SER A 61 16.39 -21.73 3.04
CA SER A 61 16.68 -23.07 2.52
C SER A 61 16.34 -24.21 3.49
N ASN A 62 16.05 -23.89 4.75
CA ASN A 62 15.70 -24.83 5.81
C ASN A 62 14.19 -25.09 5.95
N GLN A 63 13.34 -24.45 5.15
CA GLN A 63 11.91 -24.77 5.14
C GLN A 63 11.68 -26.13 4.47
N GLY A 64 10.89 -27.00 5.11
CA GLY A 64 10.50 -28.30 4.54
C GLY A 64 9.48 -28.16 3.41
N CYS A 65 9.40 -29.17 2.53
CA CYS A 65 8.53 -29.18 1.35
C CYS A 65 7.04 -28.88 1.67
N ASP A 66 6.52 -29.42 2.78
CA ASP A 66 5.13 -29.18 3.18
C ASP A 66 4.88 -27.72 3.59
N ALA A 67 5.87 -27.08 4.22
CA ALA A 67 5.79 -25.67 4.61
C ALA A 67 5.82 -24.74 3.38
N LEU A 68 6.67 -25.05 2.39
CA LEU A 68 6.72 -24.34 1.12
C LEU A 68 5.39 -24.48 0.35
N TYR A 69 4.81 -25.69 0.34
CA TYR A 69 3.52 -25.93 -0.29
C TYR A 69 2.38 -25.17 0.40
N ALA A 70 2.36 -25.18 1.75
CA ALA A 70 1.36 -24.45 2.53
C ALA A 70 1.42 -22.93 2.30
N GLN A 71 2.63 -22.34 2.28
CA GLN A 71 2.81 -20.92 1.94
C GLN A 71 2.32 -20.61 0.53
N ARG A 72 2.67 -21.45 -0.45
CA ARG A 72 2.22 -21.28 -1.83
C ARG A 72 0.69 -21.33 -1.91
N LEU A 73 0.05 -22.27 -1.22
CA LEU A 73 -1.41 -22.41 -1.23
C LEU A 73 -2.10 -21.22 -0.53
N ALA A 74 -1.55 -20.73 0.59
CA ALA A 74 -2.04 -19.54 1.26
C ALA A 74 -2.01 -18.31 0.33
N LEU A 75 -0.90 -18.13 -0.39
CA LEU A 75 -0.71 -17.01 -1.31
C LEU A 75 -1.56 -17.15 -2.59
N MET A 76 -1.78 -18.37 -3.09
CA MET A 76 -2.71 -18.58 -4.22
C MET A 76 -4.16 -18.26 -3.81
N ARG A 77 -4.57 -18.60 -2.58
CA ARG A 77 -5.92 -18.32 -2.07
C ARG A 77 -6.26 -16.83 -2.08
N THR A 78 -5.30 -15.96 -1.80
CA THR A 78 -5.52 -14.51 -1.81
C THR A 78 -5.64 -13.92 -3.21
N GLN A 79 -5.31 -14.67 -4.27
CA GLN A 79 -5.37 -14.21 -5.66
C GLN A 79 -6.63 -14.67 -6.43
N PHE A 80 -7.49 -15.50 -5.84
CA PHE A 80 -8.66 -16.06 -6.53
C PHE A 80 -9.90 -15.16 -6.51
N ASP A 81 -9.85 -14.01 -5.84
CA ASP A 81 -10.98 -13.08 -5.86
C ASP A 81 -11.16 -12.50 -7.26
N TYR A 82 -12.37 -12.65 -7.81
CA TYR A 82 -12.70 -12.13 -9.14
C TYR A 82 -12.58 -10.61 -9.15
N LYS A 83 -11.74 -10.09 -10.05
CA LYS A 83 -11.50 -8.67 -10.20
C LYS A 83 -11.69 -8.25 -11.65
N PRO A 84 -12.72 -7.44 -11.97
CA PRO A 84 -12.94 -6.99 -13.33
C PRO A 84 -11.79 -6.07 -13.78
N PRO A 85 -11.47 -6.05 -15.08
CA PRO A 85 -10.60 -5.04 -15.65
C PRO A 85 -11.07 -3.63 -15.29
N TYR A 86 -10.15 -2.69 -15.14
CA TYR A 86 -10.45 -1.33 -14.68
C TYR A 86 -11.59 -0.64 -15.47
N THR A 87 -11.62 -0.82 -16.79
CA THR A 87 -12.65 -0.26 -17.67
C THR A 87 -13.99 -1.00 -17.62
N ASP A 88 -13.98 -2.25 -17.16
CA ASP A 88 -15.16 -3.12 -17.07
C ASP A 88 -15.80 -3.11 -15.69
N ASP A 89 -15.16 -2.51 -14.68
CA ASP A 89 -15.75 -2.30 -13.36
C ASP A 89 -17.03 -1.43 -13.49
N PRO A 90 -18.19 -1.90 -13.01
CA PRO A 90 -19.44 -1.15 -13.08
C PRO A 90 -19.36 0.23 -12.40
N ARG A 91 -18.51 0.40 -11.38
CA ARG A 91 -18.29 1.68 -10.69
C ARG A 91 -17.58 2.68 -11.60
N ASN A 92 -16.53 2.24 -12.29
CA ASN A 92 -15.77 3.08 -13.21
C ASN A 92 -16.59 3.41 -14.46
N ARG A 93 -17.33 2.44 -15.00
CA ARG A 93 -18.28 2.67 -16.10
C ARG A 93 -19.38 3.65 -15.72
N GLY A 94 -19.92 3.53 -14.51
CA GLY A 94 -20.89 4.47 -13.96
C GLY A 94 -20.32 5.88 -13.86
N ALA A 95 -19.10 6.03 -13.36
CA ALA A 95 -18.43 7.33 -13.27
C ALA A 95 -18.14 7.96 -14.65
N LEU A 96 -17.76 7.16 -15.65
CA LEU A 96 -17.63 7.63 -17.03
C LEU A 96 -18.96 8.13 -17.58
N PHE A 97 -20.03 7.36 -17.40
CA PHE A 97 -21.37 7.73 -17.88
C PHE A 97 -21.88 8.99 -17.18
N ILE A 98 -21.87 9.02 -15.84
CA ILE A 98 -22.32 10.17 -15.05
C ILE A 98 -21.45 11.39 -15.32
N GLY A 99 -20.15 11.22 -15.54
CA GLY A 99 -19.20 12.29 -15.87
C GLY A 99 -19.61 13.08 -17.12
N THR A 100 -20.26 12.44 -18.10
CA THR A 100 -20.74 13.15 -19.30
C THR A 100 -21.86 14.15 -19.00
N ILE A 101 -22.62 13.94 -17.93
CA ILE A 101 -23.75 14.81 -17.51
C ILE A 101 -23.33 15.73 -16.36
N PHE A 102 -22.49 15.22 -15.45
CA PHE A 102 -21.99 15.93 -14.28
C PHE A 102 -20.45 15.76 -14.20
N PRO A 103 -19.69 16.70 -14.79
CA PRO A 103 -18.23 16.58 -14.91
C PRO A 103 -17.46 16.26 -13.62
N PRO A 104 -17.87 16.71 -12.41
CA PRO A 104 -17.19 16.32 -11.20
C PRO A 104 -17.18 14.80 -10.91
N ALA A 105 -18.06 14.00 -11.52
CA ALA A 105 -18.00 12.55 -11.39
C ALA A 105 -16.72 11.94 -11.99
N PHE A 106 -16.03 12.63 -12.91
CA PHE A 106 -14.73 12.20 -13.42
C PHE A 106 -13.64 12.14 -12.35
N TYR A 107 -13.77 12.89 -11.24
CA TYR A 107 -12.79 12.83 -10.15
C TYR A 107 -12.71 11.45 -9.50
N PHE A 108 -13.80 10.68 -9.53
CA PHE A 108 -13.80 9.30 -9.04
C PHE A 108 -12.78 8.44 -9.80
N LEU A 109 -12.67 8.60 -11.13
CA LEU A 109 -11.78 7.82 -11.98
C LEU A 109 -10.30 8.00 -11.62
N ALA A 110 -9.89 9.19 -11.20
CA ALA A 110 -8.51 9.40 -10.76
C ALA A 110 -8.23 8.63 -9.45
N PHE A 111 -9.18 8.67 -8.50
CA PHE A 111 -9.05 7.99 -7.21
C PHE A 111 -9.06 6.47 -7.36
N SER A 112 -10.01 5.92 -8.10
CA SER A 112 -10.09 4.48 -8.37
C SER A 112 -8.89 3.99 -9.17
N GLY A 113 -8.36 4.82 -10.09
CA GLY A 113 -7.17 4.49 -10.87
C GLY A 113 -5.92 4.31 -10.01
N ILE A 114 -5.71 5.20 -9.02
CA ILE A 114 -4.58 5.08 -8.07
C ILE A 114 -4.72 3.81 -7.23
N GLN A 115 -5.93 3.49 -6.76
CA GLN A 115 -6.18 2.26 -6.00
C GLN A 115 -5.90 1.01 -6.84
N ALA A 116 -6.46 0.95 -8.06
CA ALA A 116 -6.22 -0.16 -8.97
C ALA A 116 -4.73 -0.34 -9.31
N TYR A 117 -3.98 0.76 -9.40
CA TYR A 117 -2.53 0.72 -9.60
C TYR A 117 -1.78 0.16 -8.39
N GLY A 118 -2.17 0.55 -7.16
CA GLY A 118 -1.62 -0.01 -5.92
C GLY A 118 -1.82 -1.52 -5.87
N GLU A 119 -3.06 -1.97 -6.09
CA GLU A 119 -3.40 -3.38 -6.08
C GLU A 119 -2.68 -4.17 -7.19
N ALA A 120 -2.47 -3.60 -8.38
CA ALA A 120 -1.70 -4.24 -9.44
C ALA A 120 -0.22 -4.45 -9.06
N ASN A 121 0.35 -3.58 -8.23
CA ASN A 121 1.69 -3.78 -7.67
C ASN A 121 1.70 -4.93 -6.65
N ASP A 122 0.67 -5.02 -5.81
CA ASP A 122 0.54 -6.10 -4.82
C ASP A 122 0.38 -7.46 -5.52
N ASP A 123 -0.40 -7.51 -6.61
CA ASP A 123 -0.54 -8.70 -7.44
C ASP A 123 0.80 -9.13 -8.06
N ALA A 124 1.56 -8.18 -8.61
CA ALA A 124 2.90 -8.45 -9.15
C ALA A 124 3.88 -8.95 -8.07
N ALA A 125 3.79 -8.42 -6.84
CA ALA A 125 4.58 -8.88 -5.71
C ALA A 125 4.21 -10.31 -5.27
N ALA A 126 2.92 -10.61 -5.21
CA ALA A 126 2.45 -11.95 -4.89
C ALA A 126 2.84 -12.98 -5.97
N GLN A 127 2.78 -12.62 -7.26
CA GLN A 127 3.29 -13.47 -8.34
C GLN A 127 4.79 -13.74 -8.21
N ALA A 128 5.59 -12.71 -7.93
CA ALA A 128 7.02 -12.88 -7.74
C ALA A 128 7.34 -13.79 -6.54
N GLN A 129 6.58 -13.69 -5.45
CA GLN A 129 6.71 -14.59 -4.30
C GLN A 129 6.33 -16.03 -4.65
N LEU A 130 5.28 -16.25 -5.44
CA LEU A 130 4.93 -17.58 -5.95
C LEU A 130 6.06 -18.17 -6.80
N ASP A 131 6.71 -17.36 -7.64
CA ASP A 131 7.85 -17.81 -8.45
C ASP A 131 9.07 -18.14 -7.60
N ALA A 132 9.35 -17.34 -6.56
CA ALA A 132 10.41 -17.66 -5.59
C ALA A 132 10.13 -18.98 -4.84
N LEU A 133 8.88 -19.23 -4.45
CA LEU A 133 8.46 -20.49 -3.81
C LEU A 133 8.54 -21.67 -4.78
N ARG A 134 8.15 -21.50 -6.05
CA ARG A 134 8.31 -22.52 -7.10
C ARG A 134 9.78 -22.86 -7.30
N TYR A 135 10.64 -21.85 -7.41
CA TYR A 135 12.08 -22.04 -7.52
C TYR A 135 12.65 -22.77 -6.29
N ALA A 136 12.29 -22.36 -5.08
CA ALA A 136 12.72 -23.01 -3.83
C ALA A 136 12.26 -24.48 -3.75
N SER A 137 11.03 -24.78 -4.17
CA SER A 137 10.54 -26.16 -4.23
C SER A 137 11.28 -27.01 -5.26
N ALA A 138 11.68 -26.41 -6.40
CA ALA A 138 12.44 -27.08 -7.45
C ALA A 138 13.89 -27.36 -7.03
N THR A 139 14.55 -26.42 -6.35
CA THR A 139 15.93 -26.62 -5.86
C THR A 139 16.01 -27.70 -4.77
N GLN A 140 14.96 -27.83 -3.95
CA GLN A 140 14.83 -28.91 -2.96
C GLN A 140 14.31 -30.23 -3.54
N GLN A 141 14.03 -30.30 -4.86
CA GLN A 141 13.44 -31.46 -5.54
C GLN A 141 12.12 -31.95 -4.89
N CYS A 142 11.36 -31.03 -4.28
CA CYS A 142 10.07 -31.36 -3.67
C CYS A 142 9.10 -31.89 -4.73
N TYR A 143 8.59 -33.10 -4.53
CA TYR A 143 7.58 -33.76 -5.38
C TYR A 143 8.00 -34.02 -6.85
N VAL A 144 9.31 -34.04 -7.13
CA VAL A 144 9.82 -34.54 -8.42
C VAL A 144 9.71 -36.06 -8.40
N ARG A 145 8.83 -36.63 -9.23
CA ARG A 145 8.64 -38.07 -9.36
C ARG A 145 8.81 -38.49 -10.80
#